data_AF-A0A969SSX3-F1
#
_entry.id   AF-A0A969SSX3-F1
#
_cell.length_a   1.000
_cell.length_b   1.000
_cell.length_c   1.000
_cell.angle_alpha   90.00
_cell.angle_beta   90.00
_cell.angle_gamma   90.00
#
_symmetry.space_group_name_H-M   'P 1'
#
loop_
_entity.id
_entity.type
_entity.pdbx_description
1 polymer ?
#
loop_
_entity_poly.entity_id
_entity_poly.type
_entity_poly.pdbx_seq_one_letter_code
_entity_poly.pdbx_strand_id
1 'polypeptide(L)'
;MEIGENDQLPTTVVKGFLPPMPEICQHYKNWQLAYLQLGLPFRELERKTTQVTNVSIIQDCRELALILSNSLNIWLDSQTFRPVKEAFLKYLNPDDEIRVVIQTENIQLRQLPWHLWKIIAQDYPQAEVIFSPVEYEYFIIAPRQKNQSRVKILVILGESSDIQVRKDLELLQQKLPDAEIFPLINPRIEQLNDRLWQQSWDILFFAGHSSSQFSDGQGRFYLNQNESLTIDQLKYALRNAIAHGLRLAIFNSCDGLLLAQQLGDLRLPASIVMRERIADRAAQKFLEYFLEPLRSGKSLYLCLREARERLHSLEQYPCSSLLPVICSYPAADTISWQKLGGIPPCPYQGLSAFQEQDAAVFYGREVFTNQLVEAVKNKKLVAVIGASGSGKSSAVFAGLIPRLRCQTSELPFKVACFRPGNNPFEALATALSSVGFADLQHLDALCRLTNGNRLLLVADQFEELYTLVPEAERLLF
;
A
#
# COMPACT_ATOMS: atom_id res chain seq x y z
N MET A 1 -10.89 26.30 8.78
CA MET A 1 -9.84 25.28 9.00
C MET A 1 -9.48 25.30 10.46
N GLU A 2 -9.42 24.11 11.04
CA GLU A 2 -8.99 23.88 12.42
C GLU A 2 -7.72 23.02 12.36
N ILE A 3 -6.71 23.35 13.16
CA ILE A 3 -5.46 22.59 13.27
C ILE A 3 -5.28 22.20 14.72
N GLY A 4 -4.92 20.95 14.98
CA GLY A 4 -4.65 20.43 16.31
C GLY A 4 -4.02 19.03 16.25
N GLU A 5 -3.53 18.57 17.40
CA GLU A 5 -3.11 17.18 17.55
C GLU A 5 -4.34 16.26 17.61
N ASN A 6 -4.15 14.98 17.27
CA ASN A 6 -5.22 13.99 17.36
C ASN A 6 -5.80 13.93 18.78
N ASP A 7 -7.14 13.85 18.86
CA ASP A 7 -7.90 13.75 20.10
C ASP A 7 -7.76 14.95 21.07
N GLN A 8 -7.22 16.07 20.58
CA GLN A 8 -7.15 17.34 21.32
C GLN A 8 -8.01 18.42 20.68
N LEU A 9 -8.32 19.45 21.46
CA LEU A 9 -8.96 20.66 20.93
C LEU A 9 -8.04 21.34 19.91
N PRO A 10 -8.60 21.96 18.86
CA PRO A 10 -7.80 22.64 17.86
C PRO A 10 -7.04 23.80 18.50
N THR A 11 -5.73 23.84 18.27
CA THR A 11 -4.84 24.89 18.75
C THR A 11 -4.95 26.15 17.90
N THR A 12 -5.36 26.00 16.64
CA THR A 12 -5.47 27.10 15.68
C THR A 12 -6.76 26.99 14.88
N VAL A 13 -7.48 28.11 14.75
CA VAL A 13 -8.68 28.23 13.90
C VAL A 13 -8.47 29.38 12.92
N VAL A 14 -8.56 29.06 11.62
CA VAL A 14 -8.41 30.04 10.53
C VAL A 14 -9.61 29.97 9.60
N LYS A 15 -10.15 31.15 9.27
CA LYS A 15 -11.23 31.30 8.29
C LYS A 15 -10.64 31.65 6.93
N GLY A 16 -11.20 31.06 5.89
CA GLY A 16 -10.95 31.37 4.50
C GLY A 16 -12.12 30.86 3.66
N PHE A 17 -12.24 31.39 2.45
CA PHE A 17 -13.38 31.13 1.59
C PHE A 17 -12.90 30.80 0.19
N LEU A 18 -13.48 29.78 -0.41
CA LEU A 18 -13.27 29.50 -1.82
C LEU A 18 -14.32 30.29 -2.64
N PRO A 19 -13.90 31.04 -3.67
CA PRO A 19 -14.84 31.73 -4.55
C PRO A 19 -15.64 30.71 -5.38
N PRO A 20 -16.81 31.07 -5.95
CA PRO A 20 -17.52 30.17 -6.84
C PRO A 20 -16.67 29.76 -8.06
N MET A 21 -16.59 28.46 -8.35
CA MET A 21 -15.93 27.93 -9.56
C MET A 21 -16.82 26.89 -10.25
N PRO A 22 -17.88 27.31 -10.96
CA PRO A 22 -18.83 26.37 -11.57
C PRO A 22 -18.19 25.46 -12.64
N GLU A 23 -17.13 25.92 -13.30
CA GLU A 23 -16.41 25.17 -14.34
C GLU A 23 -15.73 23.89 -13.81
N ILE A 24 -15.37 23.83 -12.53
CA ILE A 24 -14.65 22.68 -11.96
C ILE A 24 -15.49 21.39 -12.06
N CYS A 25 -16.81 21.51 -11.91
CA CYS A 25 -17.74 20.41 -12.09
C CYS A 25 -17.78 19.94 -13.55
N GLN A 26 -17.62 20.86 -14.51
CA GLN A 26 -17.56 20.51 -15.92
C GLN A 26 -16.23 19.83 -16.26
N HIS A 27 -15.10 20.32 -15.72
CA HIS A 27 -13.79 19.68 -15.89
C HIS A 27 -13.79 18.26 -15.32
N TYR A 28 -14.40 18.07 -14.15
CA TYR A 28 -14.58 16.74 -13.57
C TYR A 28 -15.38 15.81 -14.49
N LYS A 29 -16.55 16.27 -14.96
CA LYS A 29 -17.40 15.49 -15.89
C LYS A 29 -16.68 15.15 -17.19
N ASN A 30 -15.94 16.09 -17.77
CA ASN A 30 -15.19 15.85 -19.00
C ASN A 30 -14.12 14.75 -18.78
N TRP A 31 -13.36 14.86 -17.69
CA TRP A 31 -12.39 13.82 -17.31
C TRP A 31 -13.07 12.47 -17.05
N GLN A 32 -14.17 12.44 -16.29
CA GLN A 32 -14.92 11.22 -15.96
C GLN A 32 -15.39 10.52 -17.26
N LEU A 33 -15.96 11.26 -18.20
CA LEU A 33 -16.40 10.71 -19.48
C LEU A 33 -15.23 10.13 -20.29
N ALA A 34 -14.11 10.85 -20.38
CA ALA A 34 -12.91 10.35 -21.06
C ALA A 34 -12.33 9.10 -20.36
N TYR A 35 -12.33 9.08 -19.03
CA TYR A 35 -11.89 7.93 -18.23
C TYR A 35 -12.76 6.69 -18.49
N LEU A 36 -14.08 6.84 -18.52
CA LEU A 36 -15.02 5.75 -18.82
C LEU A 36 -14.90 5.24 -20.27
N GLN A 37 -14.41 6.07 -21.19
CA GLN A 37 -14.18 5.71 -22.59
C GLN A 37 -12.86 4.95 -22.83
N LEU A 38 -12.02 4.77 -21.80
CA LEU A 38 -10.76 4.02 -21.92
C LEU A 38 -10.94 2.53 -22.24
N GLY A 39 -12.17 2.01 -22.33
CA GLY A 39 -12.44 0.62 -22.72
C GLY A 39 -11.81 -0.43 -21.79
N LEU A 40 -11.47 -0.03 -20.55
CA LEU A 40 -10.90 -0.93 -19.56
C LEU A 40 -11.97 -1.90 -19.04
N PRO A 41 -11.60 -3.12 -18.63
CA PRO A 41 -12.52 -4.04 -17.98
C PRO A 41 -12.83 -3.54 -16.55
N PHE A 42 -13.82 -2.65 -16.46
CA PHE A 42 -14.34 -2.11 -15.20
C PHE A 42 -15.17 -3.16 -14.47
N ARG A 43 -15.26 -3.05 -13.13
CA ARG A 43 -16.13 -3.91 -12.31
C ARG A 43 -17.63 -3.55 -12.47
N GLU A 44 -18.24 -3.70 -13.67
CA GLU A 44 -19.68 -3.41 -13.96
C GLU A 44 -20.41 -4.56 -14.72
N LEU A 45 -21.73 -4.70 -14.50
CA LEU A 45 -22.57 -5.76 -15.10
C LEU A 45 -22.93 -5.54 -16.59
N GLU A 46 -22.87 -4.31 -17.11
CA GLU A 46 -23.25 -4.00 -18.50
C GLU A 46 -22.04 -3.65 -19.37
N ARG A 47 -21.67 -4.55 -20.29
CA ARG A 47 -20.70 -4.27 -21.36
C ARG A 47 -21.33 -3.42 -22.46
N LYS A 48 -20.79 -2.22 -22.70
CA LYS A 48 -20.74 -1.68 -24.08
C LYS A 48 -19.41 -2.06 -24.68
N THR A 49 -19.43 -3.12 -25.48
CA THR A 49 -18.28 -3.61 -26.24
C THR A 49 -17.85 -2.60 -27.30
N THR A 50 -16.76 -1.88 -27.05
CA THR A 50 -15.91 -1.30 -28.09
C THR A 50 -14.45 -1.38 -27.63
N GLN A 51 -13.78 -2.49 -27.97
CA GLN A 51 -12.34 -2.61 -27.85
C GLN A 51 -11.67 -1.96 -29.06
N VAL A 52 -11.29 -0.69 -28.93
CA VAL A 52 -10.10 -0.09 -29.54
C VAL A 52 -9.64 1.05 -28.63
N THR A 53 -8.65 0.83 -27.77
CA THR A 53 -7.95 1.92 -27.08
C THR A 53 -6.94 2.54 -28.05
N ASN A 54 -7.37 3.57 -28.78
CA ASN A 54 -6.45 4.40 -29.53
C ASN A 54 -5.56 5.20 -28.56
N VAL A 55 -4.26 5.35 -28.87
CA VAL A 55 -3.31 6.15 -28.06
C VAL A 55 -3.84 7.56 -27.77
N SER A 56 -4.59 8.15 -28.72
CA SER A 56 -5.27 9.44 -28.55
C SER A 56 -6.16 9.48 -27.31
N ILE A 57 -6.98 8.44 -27.07
CA ILE A 57 -7.98 8.43 -25.98
C ILE A 57 -7.29 8.42 -24.61
N ILE A 58 -6.18 7.70 -24.48
CA ILE A 58 -5.38 7.67 -23.24
C ILE A 58 -4.78 9.05 -22.98
N GLN A 59 -4.23 9.68 -24.02
CA GLN A 59 -3.64 11.01 -23.91
C GLN A 59 -4.69 12.07 -23.57
N ASP A 60 -5.85 12.04 -24.24
CA ASP A 60 -6.99 12.93 -23.97
C ASP A 60 -7.45 12.82 -22.50
N CYS A 61 -7.55 11.58 -21.99
CA CYS A 61 -7.90 11.34 -20.58
C CYS A 61 -6.87 11.95 -19.60
N ARG A 62 -5.58 11.81 -19.90
CA ARG A 62 -4.50 12.41 -19.09
C ARG A 62 -4.51 13.93 -19.15
N GLU A 63 -4.74 14.50 -20.32
CA GLU A 63 -4.84 15.96 -20.49
C GLU A 63 -6.02 16.54 -19.73
N LEU A 64 -7.18 15.88 -19.78
CA LEU A 64 -8.35 16.28 -19.01
C LEU A 64 -8.14 16.14 -17.49
N ALA A 65 -7.41 15.11 -17.04
CA ALA A 65 -7.02 14.98 -15.64
C ALA A 65 -6.09 16.12 -15.20
N LEU A 66 -5.16 16.54 -16.08
CA LEU A 66 -4.27 17.67 -15.83
C LEU A 66 -5.05 19.00 -15.78
N ILE A 67 -6.00 19.21 -16.69
CA ILE A 67 -6.89 20.38 -16.67
C ILE A 67 -7.68 20.44 -15.36
N LEU A 68 -8.24 19.32 -14.91
CA LEU A 68 -8.95 19.22 -13.63
C LEU A 68 -8.02 19.57 -12.45
N SER A 69 -6.81 18.99 -12.42
CA SER A 69 -5.82 19.25 -11.37
C SER A 69 -5.37 20.72 -11.34
N ASN A 70 -5.09 21.31 -12.51
CA ASN A 70 -4.72 22.72 -12.63
C ASN A 70 -5.85 23.64 -12.18
N SER A 71 -7.09 23.34 -12.59
CA SER A 71 -8.28 24.11 -12.18
C SER A 71 -8.48 24.06 -10.68
N LEU A 72 -8.35 22.88 -10.07
CA LEU A 72 -8.41 22.71 -8.61
C LEU A 72 -7.36 23.56 -7.92
N ASN A 73 -6.12 23.56 -8.40
CA ASN A 73 -5.04 24.34 -7.78
C ASN A 73 -5.22 25.86 -7.97
N ILE A 74 -5.71 26.32 -9.13
CA ILE A 74 -6.08 27.73 -9.34
C ILE A 74 -7.16 28.16 -8.33
N TRP A 75 -8.14 27.30 -8.09
CA TRP A 75 -9.20 27.56 -7.12
C TRP A 75 -8.67 27.68 -5.69
N LEU A 76 -7.82 26.74 -5.29
CA LEU A 76 -7.21 26.68 -3.96
C LEU A 76 -6.15 27.77 -3.74
N ASP A 77 -5.62 28.39 -4.79
CA ASP A 77 -4.69 29.53 -4.72
C ASP A 77 -5.41 30.89 -4.76
N SER A 78 -6.74 30.91 -4.71
CA SER A 78 -7.53 32.14 -4.65
C SER A 78 -7.17 33.01 -3.42
N GLN A 79 -7.23 34.33 -3.60
CA GLN A 79 -6.88 35.29 -2.55
C GLN A 79 -7.71 35.12 -1.27
N THR A 80 -8.99 34.75 -1.39
CA THR A 80 -9.90 34.55 -0.26
C THR A 80 -9.63 33.25 0.51
N PHE A 81 -8.91 32.29 -0.08
CA PHE A 81 -8.50 31.04 0.57
C PHE A 81 -7.05 31.10 1.09
N ARG A 82 -6.27 32.10 0.67
CA ARG A 82 -4.87 32.31 1.06
C ARG A 82 -4.59 32.17 2.57
N PRO A 83 -5.42 32.68 3.51
CA PRO A 83 -5.15 32.51 4.94
C PRO A 83 -5.08 31.03 5.38
N VAL A 84 -5.90 30.17 4.78
CA VAL A 84 -5.91 28.72 5.06
C VAL A 84 -4.61 28.08 4.58
N LYS A 85 -4.17 28.43 3.37
CA LYS A 85 -2.89 28.01 2.79
C LYS A 85 -1.68 28.46 3.64
N GLU A 86 -1.64 29.72 4.06
CA GLU A 86 -0.56 30.26 4.90
C GLU A 86 -0.52 29.61 6.28
N ALA A 87 -1.69 29.29 6.85
CA ALA A 87 -1.75 28.56 8.10
C ALA A 87 -1.22 27.14 7.98
N PHE A 88 -1.47 26.45 6.85
CA PHE A 88 -0.90 25.14 6.56
C PHE A 88 0.64 25.20 6.65
N LEU A 89 1.24 26.13 5.90
CA LEU A 89 2.70 26.33 5.84
C LEU A 89 3.33 26.79 7.16
N LYS A 90 2.59 27.53 7.98
CA LYS A 90 3.10 28.13 9.22
C LYS A 90 3.07 27.18 10.41
N TYR A 91 2.02 26.35 10.50
CA TYR A 91 1.72 25.60 11.73
C TYR A 91 1.94 24.09 11.61
N LEU A 92 2.15 23.55 10.41
CA LEU A 92 2.36 22.11 10.19
C LEU A 92 3.80 21.83 9.77
N ASN A 93 4.39 20.77 10.32
CA ASN A 93 5.70 20.29 9.95
C ASN A 93 5.59 19.29 8.78
N PRO A 94 6.33 19.47 7.66
CA PRO A 94 6.35 18.54 6.53
C PRO A 94 6.63 17.07 6.86
N ASP A 95 7.38 16.81 7.94
CA ASP A 95 7.78 15.47 8.35
C ASP A 95 6.71 14.72 9.18
N ASP A 96 5.65 15.41 9.62
CA ASP A 96 4.59 14.83 10.42
C ASP A 96 3.56 14.07 9.56
N GLU A 97 2.99 13.00 10.12
CA GLU A 97 1.81 12.36 9.54
C GLU A 97 0.59 13.26 9.74
N ILE A 98 0.10 13.86 8.65
CA ILE A 98 -0.97 14.86 8.69
C ILE A 98 -2.26 14.33 8.07
N ARG A 99 -3.36 14.45 8.81
CA ARG A 99 -4.72 14.12 8.33
C ARG A 99 -5.45 15.38 7.92
N VAL A 100 -5.69 15.56 6.63
CA VAL A 100 -6.49 16.68 6.11
C VAL A 100 -7.94 16.22 5.98
N VAL A 101 -8.78 16.61 6.94
CA VAL A 101 -10.17 16.19 7.01
C VAL A 101 -11.07 17.18 6.28
N ILE A 102 -11.79 16.70 5.27
CA ILE A 102 -12.82 17.48 4.57
C ILE A 102 -14.20 17.02 5.02
N GLN A 103 -14.92 17.93 5.67
CA GLN A 103 -16.30 17.73 6.11
C GLN A 103 -17.27 18.42 5.16
N THR A 104 -18.07 17.64 4.45
CA THR A 104 -19.05 18.17 3.49
C THR A 104 -20.09 17.12 3.14
N GLU A 105 -21.37 17.50 3.05
CA GLU A 105 -22.43 16.65 2.48
C GLU A 105 -22.53 16.80 0.95
N ASN A 106 -21.77 17.72 0.35
CA ASN A 106 -21.80 17.93 -1.09
C ASN A 106 -20.97 16.83 -1.80
N ILE A 107 -21.67 15.95 -2.50
CA ILE A 107 -21.08 14.84 -3.25
C ILE A 107 -20.11 15.30 -4.36
N GLN A 108 -20.40 16.44 -5.01
CA GLN A 108 -19.53 16.99 -6.06
C GLN A 108 -18.18 17.44 -5.47
N LEU A 109 -18.18 17.97 -4.24
CA LEU A 109 -16.94 18.28 -3.54
C LEU A 109 -16.20 17.00 -3.15
N ARG A 110 -16.90 15.94 -2.74
CA ARG A 110 -16.27 14.64 -2.44
C ARG A 110 -15.64 13.98 -3.68
N GLN A 111 -16.13 14.29 -4.88
CA GLN A 111 -15.59 13.81 -6.15
C GLN A 111 -14.24 14.44 -6.52
N LEU A 112 -13.97 15.69 -6.14
CA LEU A 112 -12.74 16.41 -6.54
C LEU A 112 -11.46 15.80 -5.94
N PRO A 113 -10.38 15.61 -6.70
CA PRO A 113 -9.16 14.94 -6.24
C PRO A 113 -8.28 15.84 -5.35
N TRP A 114 -8.77 16.17 -4.14
CA TRP A 114 -8.14 17.08 -3.19
C TRP A 114 -6.69 16.73 -2.81
N HIS A 115 -6.29 15.46 -2.90
CA HIS A 115 -4.91 15.03 -2.66
C HIS A 115 -3.93 15.59 -3.70
N LEU A 116 -4.42 16.09 -4.84
CA LEU A 116 -3.63 16.81 -5.84
C LEU A 116 -3.45 18.30 -5.53
N TRP A 117 -3.96 18.79 -4.39
CA TRP A 117 -3.62 20.13 -3.94
C TRP A 117 -2.10 20.23 -3.79
N LYS A 118 -1.50 21.18 -4.49
CA LYS A 118 -0.05 21.30 -4.68
C LYS A 118 0.72 21.25 -3.35
N ILE A 119 0.20 21.88 -2.31
CA ILE A 119 0.81 21.86 -0.97
C ILE A 119 0.88 20.44 -0.41
N ILE A 120 -0.22 19.70 -0.46
CA ILE A 120 -0.28 18.31 0.03
C ILE A 120 0.59 17.39 -0.84
N ALA A 121 0.53 17.56 -2.15
CA ALA A 121 1.22 16.70 -3.10
C ALA A 121 2.75 16.91 -3.08
N GLN A 122 3.22 18.15 -2.89
CA GLN A 122 4.64 18.52 -3.06
C GLN A 122 5.33 18.86 -1.74
N ASP A 123 4.67 19.59 -0.84
CA ASP A 123 5.29 20.15 0.36
C ASP A 123 5.10 19.26 1.60
N TYR A 124 4.08 18.38 1.61
CA TYR A 124 3.74 17.52 2.75
C TYR A 124 3.64 16.03 2.35
N PRO A 125 4.77 15.32 2.21
CA PRO A 125 4.81 13.95 1.70
C PRO A 125 4.12 12.91 2.59
N GLN A 126 3.82 13.24 3.84
CA GLN A 126 3.11 12.38 4.79
C GLN A 126 1.67 12.84 5.09
N ALA A 127 1.17 13.84 4.36
CA ALA A 127 -0.22 14.30 4.49
C ALA A 127 -1.16 13.47 3.62
N GLU A 128 -2.36 13.17 4.10
CA GLU A 128 -3.40 12.51 3.31
C GLU A 128 -4.77 13.16 3.54
N VAL A 129 -5.56 13.23 2.47
CA VAL A 129 -6.91 13.81 2.48
C VAL A 129 -7.95 12.74 2.70
N ILE A 130 -8.80 12.96 3.70
CA ILE A 130 -9.91 12.08 4.05
C ILE A 130 -11.23 12.85 4.09
N PHE A 131 -12.33 12.12 3.89
CA PHE A 131 -13.67 12.67 4.06
C PHE A 131 -14.29 12.23 5.37
N SER A 132 -15.10 13.10 5.94
CA SER A 132 -15.87 12.84 7.16
C SER A 132 -17.32 13.31 6.99
N PRO A 133 -18.28 12.68 7.70
CA PRO A 133 -19.59 13.29 7.94
C PRO A 133 -19.47 14.69 8.55
N VAL A 134 -20.44 15.56 8.28
CA VAL A 134 -20.49 16.91 8.88
C VAL A 134 -20.93 16.85 10.34
N GLU A 135 -21.92 16.02 10.64
CA GLU A 135 -22.44 15.80 11.98
C GLU A 135 -21.87 14.52 12.57
N TYR A 136 -21.24 14.63 13.74
CA TYR A 136 -20.65 13.49 14.43
C TYR A 136 -20.65 13.69 15.95
N GLU A 137 -20.83 12.61 16.69
CA GLU A 137 -20.73 12.55 18.16
C GLU A 137 -19.41 11.88 18.57
N TYR A 138 -18.75 12.39 19.61
CA TYR A 138 -17.66 11.64 20.22
C TYR A 138 -18.22 10.39 20.91
N PHE A 139 -17.69 9.22 20.56
CA PHE A 139 -18.01 7.97 21.25
C PHE A 139 -16.74 7.19 21.52
N ILE A 140 -16.70 6.51 22.66
CA ILE A 140 -15.60 5.61 22.99
C ILE A 140 -15.79 4.35 22.16
N ILE A 141 -14.91 4.13 21.19
CA ILE A 141 -14.86 2.85 20.48
C ILE A 141 -14.50 1.79 21.53
N ALA A 142 -15.35 0.78 21.69
CA ALA A 142 -15.11 -0.29 22.64
C ALA A 142 -13.69 -0.87 22.42
N PRO A 143 -12.87 -0.98 23.48
CA PRO A 143 -11.54 -1.55 23.35
C PRO A 143 -11.66 -2.99 22.85
N ARG A 144 -10.78 -3.37 21.93
CA ARG A 144 -10.75 -4.74 21.41
C ARG A 144 -10.60 -5.72 22.57
N GLN A 145 -11.32 -6.84 22.51
CA GLN A 145 -11.11 -7.94 23.44
C GLN A 145 -9.67 -8.45 23.32
N LYS A 146 -8.90 -8.39 24.43
CA LYS A 146 -7.46 -8.70 24.51
C LYS A 146 -7.05 -10.12 24.06
N ASN A 147 -8.00 -11.02 23.84
CA ASN A 147 -7.73 -12.44 23.60
C ASN A 147 -7.60 -12.83 22.10
N GLN A 148 -7.68 -11.89 21.16
CA GLN A 148 -7.55 -12.19 19.73
C GLN A 148 -6.12 -11.94 19.27
N SER A 149 -5.47 -13.00 18.79
CA SER A 149 -4.08 -12.98 18.31
C SER A 149 -3.94 -12.68 16.81
N ARG A 150 -5.06 -12.67 16.06
CA ARG A 150 -5.08 -12.48 14.60
C ARG A 150 -6.22 -11.59 14.14
N VAL A 151 -5.97 -10.84 13.08
CA VAL A 151 -6.98 -9.98 12.42
C VAL A 151 -8.00 -10.85 11.70
N LYS A 152 -9.28 -10.66 12.00
CA LYS A 152 -10.39 -11.38 11.33
C LYS A 152 -10.96 -10.55 10.19
N ILE A 153 -10.91 -11.10 8.98
CA ILE A 153 -11.36 -10.44 7.75
C ILE A 153 -12.54 -11.22 7.17
N LEU A 154 -13.72 -10.59 7.12
CA LEU A 154 -14.85 -11.10 6.33
C LEU A 154 -14.66 -10.65 4.88
N VAL A 155 -14.45 -11.61 3.97
CA VAL A 155 -14.27 -11.34 2.54
C VAL A 155 -15.54 -11.71 1.81
N ILE A 156 -16.16 -10.75 1.14
CA ILE A 156 -17.34 -10.94 0.30
C ILE A 156 -16.89 -10.82 -1.15
N LEU A 157 -16.93 -11.94 -1.86
CA LEU A 157 -16.75 -11.99 -3.31
C LEU A 157 -18.13 -12.03 -3.93
N GLY A 158 -18.56 -10.91 -4.49
CA GLY A 158 -19.85 -10.75 -5.14
C GLY A 158 -19.89 -11.34 -6.54
N GLU A 159 -20.89 -10.92 -7.31
CA GLU A 159 -21.02 -11.26 -8.73
C GLU A 159 -19.71 -10.89 -9.46
N SER A 160 -19.22 -11.81 -10.29
CA SER A 160 -17.91 -11.69 -10.93
C SER A 160 -17.86 -12.26 -12.35
N SER A 161 -18.95 -12.22 -13.12
CA SER A 161 -19.04 -12.89 -14.42
C SER A 161 -17.97 -12.43 -15.42
N ASP A 162 -17.45 -11.22 -15.30
CA ASP A 162 -16.41 -10.67 -16.18
C ASP A 162 -15.18 -10.09 -15.46
N ILE A 163 -15.04 -10.33 -14.15
CA ILE A 163 -13.93 -9.85 -13.31
C ILE A 163 -13.32 -10.96 -12.45
N GLN A 164 -12.05 -10.80 -12.05
CA GLN A 164 -11.29 -11.87 -11.40
C GLN A 164 -11.19 -11.67 -9.89
N VAL A 165 -12.34 -11.59 -9.20
CA VAL A 165 -12.42 -11.34 -7.74
C VAL A 165 -11.71 -12.39 -6.88
N ARG A 166 -11.48 -13.60 -7.41
CA ARG A 166 -10.67 -14.63 -6.73
C ARG A 166 -9.21 -14.20 -6.55
N LYS A 167 -8.67 -13.39 -7.46
CA LYS A 167 -7.32 -12.85 -7.31
C LYS A 167 -7.22 -11.86 -6.15
N ASP A 168 -8.27 -11.11 -5.85
CA ASP A 168 -8.32 -10.27 -4.65
C ASP A 168 -8.19 -11.13 -3.38
N LEU A 169 -8.88 -12.28 -3.34
CA LEU A 169 -8.76 -13.23 -2.23
C LEU A 169 -7.36 -13.85 -2.12
N GLU A 170 -6.76 -14.28 -3.24
CA GLU A 170 -5.39 -14.79 -3.29
C GLU A 170 -4.38 -13.74 -2.78
N LEU A 171 -4.55 -12.47 -3.19
CA LEU A 171 -3.71 -11.36 -2.72
C LEU A 171 -3.84 -11.14 -1.21
N LEU A 172 -5.07 -11.16 -0.68
CA LEU A 172 -5.31 -11.05 0.76
C LEU A 172 -4.60 -12.18 1.51
N GLN A 173 -4.74 -13.43 1.06
CA GLN A 173 -4.12 -14.60 1.67
C GLN A 173 -2.58 -14.55 1.59
N GLN A 174 -2.04 -14.13 0.46
CA GLN A 174 -0.59 -14.04 0.24
C GLN A 174 0.05 -12.91 1.04
N LYS A 175 -0.58 -11.72 1.04
CA LYS A 175 0.00 -10.52 1.68
C LYS A 175 -0.27 -10.49 3.17
N LEU A 176 -1.36 -11.10 3.66
CA LEU A 176 -1.75 -11.17 5.07
C LEU A 176 -1.84 -12.62 5.60
N PRO A 177 -0.73 -13.39 5.61
CA PRO A 177 -0.72 -14.78 6.07
C PRO A 177 -1.03 -14.93 7.58
N ASP A 178 -0.87 -13.85 8.35
CA ASP A 178 -1.13 -13.82 9.79
C ASP A 178 -2.59 -13.44 10.12
N ALA A 179 -3.43 -13.21 9.10
CA ALA A 179 -4.84 -12.91 9.25
C ALA A 179 -5.71 -14.18 9.16
N GLU A 180 -6.84 -14.17 9.85
CA GLU A 180 -7.92 -15.15 9.65
C GLU A 180 -8.89 -14.62 8.59
N ILE A 181 -8.84 -15.19 7.39
CA ILE A 181 -9.66 -14.77 6.24
C ILE A 181 -10.86 -15.70 6.08
N PHE A 182 -12.06 -15.13 6.07
CA PHE A 182 -13.32 -15.86 5.96
C PHE A 182 -14.04 -15.46 4.66
N PRO A 183 -13.85 -16.20 3.56
CA PRO A 183 -14.48 -15.88 2.28
C PRO A 183 -15.94 -16.33 2.22
N LEU A 184 -16.78 -15.47 1.66
CA LEU A 184 -18.13 -15.73 1.19
C LEU A 184 -18.15 -15.49 -0.32
N ILE A 185 -18.36 -16.54 -1.11
CA ILE A 185 -18.32 -16.49 -2.58
C ILE A 185 -19.73 -16.57 -3.12
N ASN A 186 -20.14 -15.55 -3.87
CA ASN A 186 -21.50 -15.39 -4.38
C ASN A 186 -22.59 -15.68 -3.31
N PRO A 187 -22.48 -15.11 -2.09
CA PRO A 187 -23.37 -15.50 -1.00
C PRO A 187 -24.81 -15.06 -1.27
N ARG A 188 -25.76 -15.70 -0.61
CA ARG A 188 -27.11 -15.14 -0.45
C ARG A 188 -27.12 -14.04 0.61
N ILE A 189 -28.09 -13.13 0.54
CA ILE A 189 -28.28 -12.06 1.54
C ILE A 189 -28.38 -12.64 2.96
N GLU A 190 -29.15 -13.72 3.15
CA GLU A 190 -29.31 -14.41 4.44
C GLU A 190 -27.98 -14.91 4.99
N GLN A 191 -27.16 -15.55 4.14
CA GLN A 191 -25.84 -16.07 4.54
C GLN A 191 -24.90 -14.95 4.97
N LEU A 192 -24.91 -13.82 4.26
CA LEU A 192 -24.11 -12.66 4.63
C LEU A 192 -24.58 -12.06 5.96
N ASN A 193 -25.89 -11.88 6.12
CA ASN A 193 -26.49 -11.36 7.33
C ASN A 193 -26.09 -12.24 8.53
N ASP A 194 -26.37 -13.54 8.48
CA ASP A 194 -26.02 -14.48 9.54
C ASP A 194 -24.52 -14.45 9.87
N ARG A 195 -23.66 -14.36 8.85
CA ARG A 195 -22.22 -14.32 9.05
C ARG A 195 -21.77 -13.06 9.81
N LEU A 196 -22.39 -11.92 9.56
CA LEU A 196 -22.14 -10.68 10.29
C LEU A 196 -22.56 -10.77 11.77
N TRP A 197 -23.53 -11.61 12.11
CA TRP A 197 -23.97 -11.85 13.49
C TRP A 197 -23.14 -12.90 14.25
N GLN A 198 -22.57 -13.88 13.55
CA GLN A 198 -21.96 -15.06 14.17
C GLN A 198 -20.70 -14.77 14.99
N GLN A 199 -19.90 -13.77 14.62
CA GLN A 199 -18.65 -13.45 15.31
C GLN A 199 -18.24 -11.99 15.15
N SER A 200 -17.21 -11.58 15.91
CA SER A 200 -16.53 -10.29 15.74
C SER A 200 -15.69 -10.27 14.46
N TRP A 201 -15.66 -9.11 13.81
CA TRP A 201 -14.88 -8.85 12.60
C TRP A 201 -13.98 -7.65 12.84
N ASP A 202 -12.77 -7.61 12.28
CA ASP A 202 -11.91 -6.42 12.32
C ASP A 202 -12.01 -5.63 11.00
N ILE A 203 -12.02 -6.37 9.89
CA ILE A 203 -12.10 -5.83 8.52
C ILE A 203 -13.23 -6.52 7.75
N LEU A 204 -14.02 -5.71 7.05
CA LEU A 204 -14.95 -6.15 6.01
C LEU A 204 -14.34 -5.82 4.65
N PHE A 205 -14.21 -6.80 3.77
CA PHE A 205 -13.70 -6.59 2.42
C PHE A 205 -14.75 -7.03 1.40
N PHE A 206 -15.04 -6.17 0.43
CA PHE A 206 -15.93 -6.47 -0.69
C PHE A 206 -15.19 -6.30 -2.02
N ALA A 207 -15.30 -7.32 -2.89
CA ALA A 207 -14.91 -7.25 -4.28
C ALA A 207 -16.01 -7.85 -5.16
N GLY A 208 -16.43 -7.11 -6.18
CA GLY A 208 -17.54 -7.49 -7.04
C GLY A 208 -18.09 -6.26 -7.77
N HIS A 209 -19.23 -6.45 -8.43
CA HIS A 209 -19.96 -5.34 -9.02
C HIS A 209 -20.67 -4.50 -7.96
N SER A 210 -20.63 -3.19 -8.15
CA SER A 210 -21.45 -2.23 -7.41
C SER A 210 -21.95 -1.14 -8.34
N SER A 211 -23.12 -0.60 -8.01
CA SER A 211 -23.82 0.42 -8.76
C SER A 211 -24.31 1.50 -7.80
N SER A 212 -23.97 2.73 -8.13
CA SER A 212 -24.46 3.94 -7.45
C SER A 212 -25.31 4.68 -8.47
N GLN A 213 -26.58 4.29 -8.61
CA GLN A 213 -27.52 5.08 -9.38
C GLN A 213 -27.94 6.29 -8.54
N PHE A 214 -27.50 7.48 -8.94
CA PHE A 214 -27.84 8.75 -8.29
C PHE A 214 -29.35 9.01 -8.20
N SER A 215 -30.18 8.35 -9.02
CA SER A 215 -31.64 8.50 -9.03
C SER A 215 -32.31 7.98 -7.76
N ASP A 216 -31.75 6.94 -7.14
CA ASP A 216 -32.37 6.24 -6.00
C ASP A 216 -31.72 6.64 -4.66
N GLY A 217 -30.65 7.44 -4.70
CA GLY A 217 -29.92 7.92 -3.52
C GLY A 217 -29.25 6.81 -2.69
N GLN A 218 -29.11 5.60 -3.22
CA GLN A 218 -28.56 4.45 -2.49
C GLN A 218 -27.49 3.74 -3.32
N GLY A 219 -26.34 3.47 -2.68
CA GLY A 219 -25.33 2.58 -3.25
C GLY A 219 -25.77 1.12 -3.10
N ARG A 220 -25.64 0.35 -4.18
CA ARG A 220 -25.93 -1.10 -4.21
C ARG A 220 -24.70 -1.89 -4.56
N PHE A 221 -24.56 -3.07 -3.98
CA PHE A 221 -23.57 -4.05 -4.40
C PHE A 221 -24.21 -5.40 -4.65
N TYR A 222 -23.69 -6.11 -5.65
CA TYR A 222 -24.26 -7.35 -6.18
C TYR A 222 -23.55 -8.53 -5.53
N LEU A 223 -24.29 -9.34 -4.78
CA LEU A 223 -23.72 -10.54 -4.15
C LEU A 223 -23.61 -11.68 -5.13
N ASN A 224 -24.58 -11.82 -6.02
CA ASN A 224 -24.65 -12.88 -7.02
C ASN A 224 -25.52 -12.40 -8.20
N GLN A 225 -25.74 -13.27 -9.19
CA GLN A 225 -26.52 -12.92 -10.40
C GLN A 225 -27.98 -12.51 -10.11
N ASN A 226 -28.53 -12.91 -8.96
CA ASN A 226 -29.94 -12.74 -8.63
C ASN A 226 -30.18 -11.73 -7.49
N GLU A 227 -29.18 -11.49 -6.65
CA GLU A 227 -29.33 -10.69 -5.44
C GLU A 227 -28.34 -9.52 -5.40
N SER A 228 -28.89 -8.34 -5.11
CA SER A 228 -28.16 -7.13 -4.78
C SER A 228 -28.74 -6.54 -3.50
N LEU A 229 -27.93 -5.74 -2.80
CA LEU A 229 -28.38 -5.10 -1.57
C LEU A 229 -27.83 -3.69 -1.40
N THR A 230 -28.47 -2.95 -0.52
CA THR A 230 -28.05 -1.64 -0.03
C THR A 230 -27.48 -1.76 1.38
N ILE A 231 -26.74 -0.74 1.82
CA ILE A 231 -26.24 -0.69 3.20
C ILE A 231 -27.39 -0.65 4.23
N ASP A 232 -28.52 -0.03 3.89
CA ASP A 232 -29.69 0.04 4.77
C ASP A 232 -30.28 -1.35 5.05
N GLN A 233 -30.28 -2.26 4.06
CA GLN A 233 -30.72 -3.65 4.26
C GLN A 233 -29.82 -4.44 5.22
N LEU A 234 -28.54 -4.09 5.36
CA LEU A 234 -27.61 -4.68 6.33
C LEU A 234 -27.41 -3.84 7.60
N LYS A 235 -28.16 -2.76 7.77
CA LYS A 235 -27.96 -1.77 8.84
C LYS A 235 -27.77 -2.38 10.22
N TYR A 236 -28.63 -3.32 10.60
CA TYR A 236 -28.57 -3.94 11.93
C TYR A 236 -27.41 -4.91 12.07
N ALA A 237 -27.12 -5.69 11.03
CA ALA A 237 -26.00 -6.62 11.00
C ALA A 237 -24.65 -5.88 11.08
N LEU A 238 -24.52 -4.79 10.31
CA LEU A 238 -23.34 -3.93 10.32
C LEU A 238 -23.18 -3.19 11.65
N ARG A 239 -24.27 -2.65 12.22
CA ARG A 239 -24.23 -2.05 13.57
C ARG A 239 -23.77 -3.05 14.62
N ASN A 240 -24.27 -4.28 14.55
CA ASN A 240 -23.81 -5.35 15.42
C ASN A 240 -22.32 -5.64 15.21
N ALA A 241 -21.87 -5.81 13.96
CA ALA A 241 -20.47 -6.07 13.64
C ALA A 241 -19.54 -4.94 14.13
N ILE A 242 -19.94 -3.67 13.95
CA ILE A 242 -19.21 -2.47 14.41
C ILE A 242 -19.11 -2.47 15.94
N ALA A 243 -20.22 -2.71 16.64
CA ALA A 243 -20.23 -2.82 18.10
C ALA A 243 -19.32 -3.96 18.62
N HIS A 244 -19.11 -4.99 17.81
CA HIS A 244 -18.25 -6.15 18.11
C HIS A 244 -16.86 -6.08 17.49
N GLY A 245 -16.42 -4.91 17.01
CA GLY A 245 -15.02 -4.67 16.64
C GLY A 245 -14.74 -4.34 15.19
N LEU A 246 -15.75 -4.31 14.30
CA LEU A 246 -15.52 -3.98 12.89
C LEU A 246 -15.07 -2.52 12.79
N ARG A 247 -13.82 -2.30 12.34
CA ARG A 247 -13.22 -0.96 12.28
C ARG A 247 -12.99 -0.46 10.87
N LEU A 248 -12.77 -1.35 9.91
CA LEU A 248 -12.44 -0.99 8.54
C LEU A 248 -13.32 -1.75 7.55
N ALA A 249 -13.90 -1.04 6.59
CA ALA A 249 -14.48 -1.66 5.40
C ALA A 249 -13.74 -1.24 4.12
N ILE A 250 -13.38 -2.19 3.27
CA ILE A 250 -12.71 -1.92 1.99
C ILE A 250 -13.64 -2.39 0.88
N PHE A 251 -14.20 -1.43 0.14
CA PHE A 251 -14.97 -1.70 -1.06
C PHE A 251 -14.06 -1.53 -2.26
N ASN A 252 -13.42 -2.64 -2.65
CA ASN A 252 -12.64 -2.70 -3.87
C ASN A 252 -13.59 -2.90 -5.06
N SER A 253 -14.56 -2.01 -5.23
CA SER A 253 -15.62 -2.14 -6.24
C SER A 253 -15.94 -0.78 -6.86
N CYS A 254 -16.83 -0.74 -7.85
CA CYS A 254 -17.19 0.50 -8.56
C CYS A 254 -17.91 1.53 -7.67
N ASP A 255 -17.66 2.83 -7.90
CA ASP A 255 -18.25 4.01 -7.26
C ASP A 255 -18.90 3.79 -5.89
N GLY A 256 -18.15 4.07 -4.83
CA GLY A 256 -18.58 3.86 -3.46
C GLY A 256 -18.73 5.12 -2.61
N LEU A 257 -18.76 6.34 -3.20
CA LEU A 257 -18.91 7.56 -2.37
C LEU A 257 -20.24 7.57 -1.59
N LEU A 258 -21.33 7.13 -2.20
CA LEU A 258 -22.63 6.97 -1.53
C LEU A 258 -22.58 5.84 -0.48
N LEU A 259 -21.92 4.72 -0.79
CA LEU A 259 -21.72 3.63 0.16
C LEU A 259 -20.96 4.10 1.41
N ALA A 260 -19.90 4.89 1.21
CA ALA A 260 -19.10 5.44 2.30
C ALA A 260 -19.89 6.39 3.19
N GLN A 261 -20.78 7.20 2.62
CA GLN A 261 -21.70 8.04 3.41
C GLN A 261 -22.60 7.18 4.30
N GLN A 262 -23.26 6.17 3.71
CA GLN A 262 -24.16 5.27 4.45
C GLN A 262 -23.42 4.49 5.55
N LEU A 263 -22.18 4.07 5.31
CA LEU A 263 -21.33 3.43 6.33
C LEU A 263 -20.92 4.39 7.44
N GLY A 264 -20.67 5.66 7.10
CA GLY A 264 -20.43 6.74 8.05
C GLY A 264 -21.61 6.95 9.00
N ASP A 265 -22.85 6.90 8.48
CA ASP A 265 -24.09 6.99 9.28
C ASP A 265 -24.24 5.82 10.28
N LEU A 266 -23.60 4.68 9.99
CA LEU A 266 -23.52 3.54 10.90
C LEU A 266 -22.37 3.65 11.92
N ARG A 267 -21.62 4.75 11.90
CA ARG A 267 -20.45 5.02 12.75
C ARG A 267 -19.31 4.01 12.54
N LEU A 268 -19.16 3.49 11.32
CA LEU A 268 -17.99 2.71 10.96
C LEU A 268 -16.74 3.62 11.05
N PRO A 269 -15.67 3.24 11.78
CA PRO A 269 -14.51 4.12 11.98
C PRO A 269 -13.81 4.56 10.68
N ALA A 270 -13.66 3.64 9.72
CA ALA A 270 -13.17 3.98 8.40
C ALA A 270 -13.71 3.05 7.31
N SER A 271 -13.85 3.61 6.11
CA SER A 271 -14.08 2.87 4.88
C SER A 271 -13.16 3.37 3.76
N ILE A 272 -12.65 2.44 2.95
CA ILE A 272 -11.99 2.75 1.68
C ILE A 272 -12.97 2.43 0.56
N VAL A 273 -13.19 3.41 -0.31
CA VAL A 273 -14.06 3.28 -1.49
C VAL A 273 -13.38 3.90 -2.71
N MET A 274 -13.92 3.66 -3.90
CA MET A 274 -13.48 4.32 -5.13
C MET A 274 -14.42 5.49 -5.46
N ARG A 275 -13.87 6.63 -5.89
CA ARG A 275 -14.65 7.78 -6.37
C ARG A 275 -15.45 7.49 -7.63
N GLU A 276 -14.86 6.66 -8.49
CA GLU A 276 -15.40 6.29 -9.79
C GLU A 276 -15.16 4.79 -10.01
N ARG A 277 -15.60 4.31 -11.17
CA ARG A 277 -15.33 2.93 -11.61
C ARG A 277 -13.83 2.66 -11.65
N ILE A 278 -13.42 1.47 -11.24
CA ILE A 278 -12.01 1.06 -11.27
C ILE A 278 -11.87 -0.20 -12.14
N ALA A 279 -10.82 -0.24 -12.96
CA ALA A 279 -10.50 -1.43 -13.75
C ALA A 279 -10.10 -2.58 -12.83
N ASP A 280 -10.51 -3.82 -13.14
CA ASP A 280 -10.31 -4.98 -12.26
C ASP A 280 -8.84 -5.18 -11.86
N ARG A 281 -7.93 -5.03 -12.82
CA ARG A 281 -6.49 -5.14 -12.57
C ARG A 281 -5.92 -3.95 -11.79
N ALA A 282 -6.44 -2.75 -11.99
CA ALA A 282 -6.05 -1.58 -11.21
C ALA A 282 -6.49 -1.73 -9.74
N ALA A 283 -7.68 -2.29 -9.50
CA ALA A 283 -8.18 -2.63 -8.17
C ALA A 283 -7.33 -3.70 -7.46
N GLN A 284 -6.87 -4.72 -8.20
CA GLN A 284 -5.92 -5.72 -7.68
C GLN A 284 -4.56 -5.08 -7.34
N LYS A 285 -4.05 -4.18 -8.20
CA LYS A 285 -2.80 -3.46 -7.94
C LYS A 285 -2.90 -2.50 -6.77
N PHE A 286 -4.03 -1.80 -6.65
CA PHE A 286 -4.34 -1.00 -5.48
C PHE A 286 -4.23 -1.85 -4.20
N LEU A 287 -4.92 -2.99 -4.18
CA LEU A 287 -4.92 -3.89 -3.04
C LEU A 287 -3.52 -4.39 -2.71
N GLU A 288 -2.75 -4.81 -3.70
CA GLU A 288 -1.35 -5.24 -3.54
C GLU A 288 -0.49 -4.15 -2.88
N TYR A 289 -0.57 -2.92 -3.38
CA TYR A 289 0.22 -1.79 -2.88
C TYR A 289 -0.24 -1.27 -1.52
N PHE A 290 -1.51 -1.50 -1.17
CA PHE A 290 -2.10 -1.08 0.09
C PHE A 290 -1.82 -2.06 1.24
N LEU A 291 -1.91 -3.37 1.00
CA LEU A 291 -1.82 -4.39 2.06
C LEU A 291 -0.41 -4.55 2.64
N GLU A 292 0.61 -4.41 1.81
CA GLU A 292 2.02 -4.54 2.19
C GLU A 292 2.46 -3.51 3.26
N PRO A 293 2.28 -2.19 3.05
CA PRO A 293 2.57 -1.20 4.08
C PRO A 293 1.65 -1.33 5.31
N LEU A 294 0.39 -1.74 5.11
CA LEU A 294 -0.55 -1.95 6.22
C LEU A 294 0.00 -3.01 7.18
N ARG A 295 0.34 -4.20 6.67
CA ARG A 295 0.93 -5.29 7.48
C ARG A 295 2.23 -4.88 8.15
N SER A 296 3.00 -4.02 7.50
CA SER A 296 4.28 -3.49 8.02
C SER A 296 4.07 -2.50 9.17
N GLY A 297 2.83 -2.11 9.46
CA GLY A 297 2.45 -1.30 10.61
C GLY A 297 2.24 0.19 10.28
N LYS A 298 2.29 0.59 9.01
CA LYS A 298 1.94 1.97 8.62
C LYS A 298 0.47 2.26 8.95
N SER A 299 0.17 3.54 9.16
CA SER A 299 -1.20 3.98 9.33
C SER A 299 -2.02 3.78 8.05
N LEU A 300 -3.33 3.66 8.20
CA LEU A 300 -4.28 3.57 7.10
C LEU A 300 -4.07 4.68 6.05
N TYR A 301 -3.73 5.88 6.51
CA TYR A 301 -3.58 7.07 5.67
C TYR A 301 -2.31 7.00 4.81
N LEU A 302 -1.17 6.66 5.42
CA LEU A 302 0.08 6.45 4.69
C LEU A 302 -0.01 5.26 3.72
N CYS A 303 -0.74 4.20 4.08
CA CYS A 303 -0.99 3.07 3.19
C CYS A 303 -1.77 3.49 1.93
N LEU A 304 -2.81 4.30 2.08
CA LEU A 304 -3.58 4.82 0.94
C LEU A 304 -2.69 5.70 0.06
N ARG A 305 -1.93 6.60 0.67
CA ARG A 305 -1.04 7.53 -0.05
C ARG A 305 -0.03 6.77 -0.91
N GLU A 306 0.70 5.85 -0.30
CA GLU A 306 1.69 5.01 -1.00
C GLU A 306 1.04 4.20 -2.13
N ALA A 307 -0.14 3.63 -1.89
CA ALA A 307 -0.86 2.90 -2.92
C ALA A 307 -1.24 3.79 -4.12
N ARG A 308 -1.68 5.03 -3.89
CA ARG A 308 -1.97 5.98 -4.96
C ARG A 308 -0.72 6.39 -5.74
N GLU A 309 0.39 6.66 -5.05
CA GLU A 309 1.66 7.00 -5.70
C GLU A 309 2.15 5.86 -6.60
N ARG A 310 2.08 4.62 -6.11
CA ARG A 310 2.44 3.43 -6.90
C ARG A 310 1.48 3.18 -8.07
N LEU A 311 0.18 3.43 -7.89
CA LEU A 311 -0.81 3.35 -8.97
C LEU A 311 -0.57 4.40 -10.07
N HIS A 312 -0.10 5.60 -9.70
CA HIS A 312 0.14 6.68 -10.67
C HIS A 312 1.19 6.28 -11.71
N SER A 313 2.19 5.49 -11.31
CA SER A 313 3.25 4.96 -12.19
C SER A 313 2.78 3.88 -13.18
N LEU A 314 1.53 3.41 -13.09
CA LEU A 314 1.00 2.39 -13.98
C LEU A 314 0.44 2.98 -15.27
N GLU A 315 1.25 3.01 -16.33
CA GLU A 315 0.84 3.56 -17.62
C GLU A 315 -0.41 2.87 -18.22
N GLN A 316 -0.58 1.57 -17.94
CA GLN A 316 -1.68 0.73 -18.40
C GLN A 316 -3.04 1.12 -17.79
N TYR A 317 -3.02 1.82 -16.66
CA TYR A 317 -4.21 2.22 -15.89
C TYR A 317 -4.16 3.72 -15.58
N PRO A 318 -4.26 4.58 -16.62
CA PRO A 318 -4.13 6.01 -16.44
C PRO A 318 -5.21 6.53 -15.49
N CYS A 319 -4.85 7.52 -14.67
CA CYS A 319 -5.75 8.17 -13.70
C CYS A 319 -6.32 7.27 -12.59
N SER A 320 -5.95 5.97 -12.51
CA SER A 320 -6.43 5.09 -11.44
C SER A 320 -6.00 5.51 -10.04
N SER A 321 -4.91 6.27 -9.89
CA SER A 321 -4.49 6.83 -8.61
C SER A 321 -5.45 7.87 -8.03
N LEU A 322 -6.33 8.45 -8.86
CA LEU A 322 -7.30 9.45 -8.42
C LEU A 322 -8.47 8.84 -7.63
N LEU A 323 -8.70 7.53 -7.78
CA LEU A 323 -9.96 6.88 -7.41
C LEU A 323 -10.05 6.49 -5.93
N PRO A 324 -9.07 5.81 -5.32
CA PRO A 324 -9.22 5.31 -3.96
C PRO A 324 -9.36 6.47 -2.97
N VAL A 325 -10.30 6.42 -2.03
CA VAL A 325 -10.49 7.44 -0.99
C VAL A 325 -10.84 6.81 0.35
N ILE A 326 -10.40 7.45 1.43
CA ILE A 326 -10.84 7.12 2.79
C ILE A 326 -11.97 8.06 3.18
N CYS A 327 -13.05 7.46 3.67
CA CYS A 327 -14.04 8.14 4.48
C CYS A 327 -13.88 7.62 5.90
N SER A 328 -13.67 8.49 6.87
CA SER A 328 -13.38 8.12 8.25
C SER A 328 -14.08 9.05 9.22
N TYR A 329 -14.45 8.50 10.36
CA TYR A 329 -15.01 9.25 11.45
C TYR A 329 -13.91 10.08 12.14
N PRO A 330 -14.05 11.40 12.36
CA PRO A 330 -12.95 12.26 12.84
C PRO A 330 -12.40 11.83 14.20
N ALA A 331 -13.29 11.42 15.10
CA ALA A 331 -12.96 10.96 16.44
C ALA A 331 -12.46 9.51 16.49
N ALA A 332 -12.31 8.84 15.33
CA ALA A 332 -11.76 7.49 15.31
C ALA A 332 -10.24 7.52 15.48
N ASP A 333 -9.77 6.61 16.32
CA ASP A 333 -8.38 6.19 16.38
C ASP A 333 -7.82 5.95 14.97
N THR A 334 -6.62 6.47 14.71
CA THR A 334 -5.85 6.09 13.52
C THR A 334 -5.75 4.57 13.44
N ILE A 335 -6.20 3.99 12.33
CA ILE A 335 -6.15 2.55 12.10
C ILE A 335 -4.74 2.14 11.64
N SER A 336 -4.21 1.08 12.23
CA SER A 336 -2.99 0.40 11.81
C SER A 336 -3.14 -1.11 12.04
N TRP A 337 -2.28 -1.94 11.44
CA TRP A 337 -2.35 -3.39 11.63
C TRP A 337 -2.31 -3.81 13.11
N GLN A 338 -1.45 -3.16 13.89
CA GLN A 338 -1.33 -3.38 15.34
C GLN A 338 -2.61 -3.03 16.10
N LYS A 339 -3.26 -1.91 15.77
CA LYS A 339 -4.53 -1.51 16.38
C LYS A 339 -5.69 -2.41 15.94
N LEU A 340 -5.60 -2.99 14.74
CA LEU A 340 -6.42 -4.11 14.29
C LEU A 340 -5.92 -5.45 14.85
N GLY A 341 -5.12 -5.47 15.93
CA GLY A 341 -4.59 -6.63 16.67
C GLY A 341 -3.76 -7.62 15.86
N GLY A 342 -3.31 -7.20 14.68
CA GLY A 342 -2.28 -7.91 13.94
C GLY A 342 -0.93 -7.71 14.60
N ILE A 343 -0.22 -8.81 14.84
CA ILE A 343 1.16 -8.73 15.29
C ILE A 343 1.99 -8.37 14.05
N PRO A 344 2.74 -7.25 14.04
CA PRO A 344 3.62 -6.93 12.93
C PRO A 344 4.69 -8.03 12.82
N PRO A 345 5.27 -8.26 11.63
CA PRO A 345 6.34 -9.24 11.49
C PRO A 345 7.43 -8.97 12.55
N CYS A 346 7.74 -9.98 13.35
CA CYS A 346 8.69 -9.85 14.46
C CYS A 346 10.05 -9.42 13.89
N PRO A 347 10.63 -8.29 14.33
CA PRO A 347 11.92 -7.84 13.81
C PRO A 347 13.07 -8.76 14.24
N TYR A 348 12.85 -9.62 15.24
CA TYR A 348 13.85 -10.57 15.72
C TYR A 348 13.77 -11.87 14.93
N GLN A 349 14.77 -12.09 14.07
CA GLN A 349 14.95 -13.31 13.26
C GLN A 349 15.39 -14.55 14.08
N GLY A 350 15.43 -14.45 15.42
CA GLY A 350 15.92 -15.52 16.29
C GLY A 350 17.39 -15.86 16.00
N LEU A 351 17.67 -17.14 15.69
CA LEU A 351 19.00 -17.62 15.30
C LEU A 351 19.29 -17.46 13.80
N SER A 352 18.29 -17.08 13.00
CA SER A 352 18.47 -16.86 11.56
C SER A 352 19.22 -15.56 11.31
N ALA A 353 20.12 -15.58 10.32
CA ALA A 353 20.80 -14.37 9.91
C ALA A 353 19.88 -13.48 9.08
N PHE A 354 19.80 -12.18 9.44
CA PHE A 354 19.24 -11.14 8.58
C PHE A 354 19.88 -11.17 7.19
N GLN A 355 19.04 -11.09 6.16
CA GLN A 355 19.40 -11.11 4.75
C GLN A 355 19.34 -9.70 4.14
N GLU A 356 19.69 -9.58 2.86
CA GLU A 356 19.72 -8.30 2.16
C GLU A 356 18.38 -7.56 2.21
N GLN A 357 17.26 -8.27 2.06
CA GLN A 357 15.91 -7.69 2.14
C GLN A 357 15.56 -7.13 3.52
N ASP A 358 16.26 -7.57 4.57
CA ASP A 358 15.99 -7.15 5.94
C ASP A 358 16.81 -5.91 6.35
N ALA A 359 17.53 -5.29 5.41
CA ALA A 359 18.37 -4.11 5.66
C ALA A 359 17.60 -2.97 6.34
N ALA A 360 16.31 -2.82 6.01
CA ALA A 360 15.43 -1.81 6.58
C ALA A 360 15.13 -2.02 8.07
N VAL A 361 15.37 -3.21 8.63
CA VAL A 361 15.16 -3.52 10.05
C VAL A 361 16.47 -3.87 10.78
N PHE A 362 17.61 -3.77 10.10
CA PHE A 362 18.94 -4.08 10.66
C PHE A 362 19.62 -2.82 11.23
N TYR A 363 19.54 -2.67 12.55
CA TYR A 363 20.05 -1.49 13.28
C TYR A 363 21.07 -1.85 14.38
N GLY A 364 21.82 -0.85 14.85
CA GLY A 364 22.75 -0.95 15.99
C GLY A 364 24.15 -1.45 15.65
N ARG A 365 24.46 -1.67 14.36
CA ARG A 365 25.79 -2.08 13.87
C ARG A 365 26.35 -1.17 12.80
N GLU A 366 25.86 0.05 12.70
CA GLU A 366 26.20 1.02 11.67
C GLU A 366 27.70 1.32 11.64
N VAL A 367 28.32 1.51 12.81
CA VAL A 367 29.77 1.77 12.93
C VAL A 367 30.58 0.59 12.38
N PHE A 368 30.25 -0.63 12.80
CA PHE A 368 30.94 -1.83 12.34
C PHE A 368 30.76 -2.06 10.83
N THR A 369 29.54 -1.88 10.33
CA THR A 369 29.28 -2.05 8.90
C THR A 369 29.99 -1.00 8.06
N ASN A 370 30.08 0.26 8.52
CA ASN A 370 30.84 1.29 7.81
C ASN A 370 32.34 0.94 7.73
N GLN A 371 32.93 0.46 8.83
CA GLN A 371 34.31 -0.05 8.84
C GLN A 371 34.49 -1.23 7.87
N LEU A 372 33.51 -2.13 7.80
CA LEU A 372 33.54 -3.26 6.89
C LEU A 372 33.46 -2.82 5.42
N VAL A 373 32.62 -1.82 5.10
CA VAL A 373 32.55 -1.21 3.76
C VAL A 373 33.90 -0.62 3.37
N GLU A 374 34.55 0.14 4.25
CA GLU A 374 35.88 0.71 4.00
C GLU A 374 36.94 -0.38 3.81
N ALA A 375 36.93 -1.43 4.65
CA ALA A 375 37.86 -2.54 4.54
C ALA A 375 37.74 -3.26 3.19
N VAL A 376 36.51 -3.54 2.73
CA VAL A 376 36.24 -4.19 1.45
C VAL A 376 36.65 -3.31 0.26
N LYS A 377 36.55 -1.99 0.40
CA LYS A 377 37.02 -1.06 -0.65
C LYS A 377 38.54 -1.03 -0.78
N ASN A 378 39.26 -1.19 0.32
CA ASN A 378 40.71 -0.99 0.39
C ASN A 378 41.54 -2.28 0.35
N LYS A 379 40.94 -3.43 0.65
CA LYS A 379 41.64 -4.73 0.75
C LYS A 379 41.02 -5.74 -0.21
N LYS A 380 41.87 -6.62 -0.78
CA LYS A 380 41.43 -7.73 -1.65
C LYS A 380 40.82 -8.90 -0.89
N LEU A 381 41.16 -9.04 0.39
CA LEU A 381 40.66 -10.08 1.27
C LEU A 381 40.31 -9.45 2.63
N VAL A 382 39.11 -9.72 3.12
CA VAL A 382 38.61 -9.25 4.41
C VAL A 382 37.95 -10.43 5.11
N ALA A 383 38.47 -10.78 6.29
CA ALA A 383 37.88 -11.82 7.13
C ALA A 383 36.99 -11.19 8.21
N VAL A 384 35.76 -11.68 8.34
CA VAL A 384 34.84 -11.30 9.42
C VAL A 384 34.81 -12.44 10.43
N ILE A 385 35.48 -12.24 11.57
CA ILE A 385 35.68 -13.28 12.59
C ILE A 385 34.92 -12.89 13.87
N GLY A 386 34.39 -13.89 14.56
CA GLY A 386 33.63 -13.71 15.80
C GLY A 386 32.89 -14.98 16.21
N ALA A 387 32.37 -15.02 17.43
CA ALA A 387 31.67 -16.19 17.98
C ALA A 387 30.48 -16.63 17.10
N SER A 388 30.10 -17.91 17.17
CA SER A 388 28.88 -18.39 16.51
C SER A 388 27.67 -17.63 17.06
N GLY A 389 26.71 -17.29 16.19
CA GLY A 389 25.55 -16.47 16.57
C GLY A 389 25.84 -14.99 16.84
N SER A 390 27.08 -14.51 16.71
CA SER A 390 27.41 -13.09 16.96
C SER A 390 26.92 -12.11 15.87
N GLY A 391 26.14 -12.59 14.89
CA GLY A 391 25.55 -11.79 13.82
C GLY A 391 26.48 -11.45 12.64
N LYS A 392 27.52 -12.26 12.39
CA LYS A 392 28.50 -12.02 11.30
C LYS A 392 27.84 -12.01 9.93
N SER A 393 27.10 -13.07 9.60
CA SER A 393 26.39 -13.21 8.33
C SER A 393 25.37 -12.09 8.17
N SER A 394 24.66 -11.69 9.24
CA SER A 394 23.76 -10.52 9.22
C SER A 394 24.47 -9.20 8.91
N ALA A 395 25.63 -8.95 9.51
CA ALA A 395 26.40 -7.75 9.24
C ALA A 395 26.88 -7.69 7.78
N VAL A 396 27.12 -8.84 7.14
CA VAL A 396 27.49 -8.94 5.73
C VAL A 396 26.26 -8.79 4.82
N PHE A 397 25.23 -9.61 5.00
CA PHE A 397 24.07 -9.65 4.11
C PHE A 397 23.13 -8.46 4.27
N ALA A 398 22.72 -8.11 5.49
CA ALA A 398 21.81 -7.00 5.75
C ALA A 398 22.54 -5.65 5.93
N GLY A 399 23.84 -5.69 6.24
CA GLY A 399 24.64 -4.49 6.48
C GLY A 399 25.46 -4.04 5.27
N LEU A 400 26.43 -4.87 4.87
CA LEU A 400 27.47 -4.52 3.88
C LEU A 400 26.91 -4.47 2.46
N ILE A 401 26.22 -5.52 2.03
CA ILE A 401 25.77 -5.68 0.63
C ILE A 401 24.83 -4.54 0.20
N PRO A 402 23.77 -4.18 0.96
CA PRO A 402 22.88 -3.08 0.61
C PRO A 402 23.62 -1.74 0.48
N ARG A 403 24.55 -1.45 1.40
CA ARG A 403 25.35 -0.21 1.37
C ARG A 403 26.28 -0.14 0.16
N LEU A 404 26.82 -1.26 -0.31
CA LEU A 404 27.64 -1.30 -1.52
C LEU A 404 26.81 -1.14 -2.80
N ARG A 405 25.54 -1.59 -2.80
CA ARG A 405 24.62 -1.43 -3.93
C ARG A 405 24.00 -0.04 -4.02
N CYS A 406 23.70 0.59 -2.89
CA CYS A 406 23.09 1.93 -2.85
C CYS A 406 24.07 3.08 -3.14
N GLN A 407 25.39 2.83 -3.14
CA GLN A 407 26.37 3.88 -3.44
C GLN A 407 26.52 4.09 -4.95
N THR A 408 26.25 5.32 -5.40
CA THR A 408 26.48 5.79 -6.77
C THR A 408 27.98 5.94 -7.04
N SER A 409 28.67 4.83 -7.27
CA SER A 409 30.08 4.80 -7.69
C SER A 409 30.15 4.56 -9.20
N GLU A 410 31.18 5.10 -9.88
CA GLU A 410 31.41 4.90 -11.33
C GLU A 410 31.59 3.41 -11.72
N LEU A 411 31.89 2.53 -10.77
CA LEU A 411 32.05 1.08 -10.95
C LEU A 411 31.21 0.32 -9.90
N PRO A 412 30.04 -0.23 -10.25
CA PRO A 412 29.18 -0.93 -9.31
C PRO A 412 29.79 -2.26 -8.84
N PHE A 413 29.53 -2.64 -7.58
CA PHE A 413 29.91 -3.95 -7.07
C PHE A 413 28.94 -5.02 -7.56
N LYS A 414 29.48 -6.02 -8.26
CA LYS A 414 28.80 -7.30 -8.48
C LYS A 414 29.07 -8.20 -7.30
N VAL A 415 28.02 -8.68 -6.64
CA VAL A 415 28.14 -9.50 -5.42
C VAL A 415 27.75 -10.93 -5.73
N ALA A 416 28.65 -11.88 -5.50
CA ALA A 416 28.40 -13.32 -5.53
C ALA A 416 28.55 -13.88 -4.12
N CYS A 417 27.61 -14.72 -3.68
CA CYS A 417 27.64 -15.31 -2.35
C CYS A 417 27.55 -16.83 -2.45
N PHE A 418 28.37 -17.54 -1.70
CA PHE A 418 28.30 -18.99 -1.61
C PHE A 418 28.61 -19.46 -0.18
N ARG A 419 28.19 -20.68 0.12
CA ARG A 419 28.56 -21.41 1.34
C ARG A 419 29.27 -22.69 0.91
N PRO A 420 30.48 -22.98 1.40
CA PRO A 420 31.28 -24.09 0.88
C PRO A 420 30.59 -25.46 0.95
N GLY A 421 29.98 -25.80 2.09
CA GLY A 421 29.34 -27.12 2.28
C GLY A 421 30.28 -28.30 1.98
N ASN A 422 29.73 -29.39 1.45
CA ASN A 422 30.48 -30.60 1.11
C ASN A 422 31.17 -30.54 -0.27
N ASN A 423 30.69 -29.68 -1.19
CA ASN A 423 31.18 -29.56 -2.56
C ASN A 423 31.53 -28.08 -2.87
N PRO A 424 32.67 -27.57 -2.38
CA PRO A 424 32.98 -26.15 -2.39
C PRO A 424 33.16 -25.56 -3.81
N PHE A 425 33.71 -26.36 -4.74
CA PHE A 425 33.90 -25.93 -6.13
C PHE A 425 32.57 -25.75 -6.87
N GLU A 426 31.60 -26.64 -6.65
CA GLU A 426 30.26 -26.56 -7.25
C GLU A 426 29.48 -25.35 -6.70
N ALA A 427 29.55 -25.14 -5.38
CA ALA A 427 28.93 -23.99 -4.73
C ALA A 427 29.49 -22.65 -5.25
N LEU A 428 30.82 -22.57 -5.42
CA LEU A 428 31.49 -21.41 -5.99
C LEU A 428 31.10 -21.19 -7.47
N ALA A 429 31.10 -22.23 -8.29
CA ALA A 429 30.73 -22.15 -9.70
C ALA A 429 29.27 -21.68 -9.88
N THR A 430 28.36 -22.17 -9.04
CA THR A 430 26.96 -21.76 -9.03
C THR A 430 26.80 -20.28 -8.67
N ALA A 431 27.51 -19.82 -7.63
CA ALA A 431 27.46 -18.44 -7.21
C ALA A 431 28.03 -17.48 -8.27
N LEU A 432 29.11 -17.84 -8.94
CA LEU A 432 29.67 -17.04 -10.03
C LEU A 432 28.76 -17.02 -11.26
N SER A 433 28.14 -18.16 -11.60
CA SER A 433 27.16 -18.24 -12.69
C SER A 433 25.97 -17.30 -12.47
N SER A 434 25.49 -17.18 -11.22
CA SER A 434 24.37 -16.30 -10.86
C SER A 434 24.61 -14.82 -11.14
N VAL A 435 25.87 -14.40 -11.29
CA VAL A 435 26.27 -13.00 -11.53
C VAL A 435 26.75 -12.77 -12.98
N GLY A 436 26.53 -13.77 -13.84
CA GLY A 436 26.79 -13.73 -15.28
C GLY A 436 28.17 -14.26 -15.70
N PHE A 437 28.81 -15.10 -14.88
CA PHE A 437 30.11 -15.71 -15.20
C PHE A 437 29.92 -17.21 -15.49
N ALA A 438 29.46 -17.53 -16.72
CA ALA A 438 28.95 -18.86 -17.07
C ALA A 438 29.97 -19.87 -17.62
N ASP A 439 31.27 -19.55 -17.68
CA ASP A 439 32.29 -20.47 -18.22
C ASP A 439 33.54 -20.48 -17.32
N LEU A 440 33.59 -21.40 -16.36
CA LEU A 440 34.70 -21.57 -15.42
C LEU A 440 35.40 -22.89 -15.66
N GLN A 441 36.08 -23.02 -16.80
CA GLN A 441 37.10 -24.06 -16.98
C GLN A 441 38.52 -23.57 -16.60
N HIS A 442 38.73 -22.27 -16.36
CA HIS A 442 40.04 -21.74 -15.98
C HIS A 442 39.92 -20.56 -15.00
N LEU A 443 40.60 -20.64 -13.84
CA LEU A 443 40.74 -19.55 -12.87
C LEU A 443 41.34 -18.27 -13.48
N ASP A 444 42.15 -18.39 -14.55
CA ASP A 444 42.71 -17.27 -15.31
C ASP A 444 41.64 -16.39 -16.00
N ALA A 445 40.41 -16.89 -16.18
CA ALA A 445 39.31 -16.13 -16.77
C ALA A 445 38.75 -15.06 -15.83
N LEU A 446 38.81 -15.24 -14.50
CA LEU A 446 38.26 -14.30 -13.51
C LEU A 446 38.90 -12.90 -13.61
N CYS A 447 40.19 -12.82 -13.94
CA CYS A 447 40.91 -11.57 -14.12
C CYS A 447 40.53 -10.83 -15.42
N ARG A 448 40.04 -11.53 -16.45
CA ARG A 448 39.60 -10.94 -17.73
C ARG A 448 38.10 -10.61 -17.75
N LEU A 449 37.31 -11.33 -16.94
CA LEU A 449 35.84 -11.26 -16.92
C LEU A 449 35.26 -10.04 -16.18
N THR A 450 36.05 -9.31 -15.40
CA THR A 450 35.52 -8.17 -14.65
C THR A 450 35.05 -7.02 -15.53
N ASN A 451 35.53 -6.87 -16.78
CA ASN A 451 35.05 -5.84 -17.73
C ASN A 451 34.90 -4.43 -17.07
N GLY A 452 35.81 -4.08 -16.14
CA GLY A 452 35.74 -2.84 -15.35
C GLY A 452 34.95 -2.92 -14.04
N ASN A 453 34.09 -3.92 -13.82
CA ASN A 453 33.29 -4.09 -12.60
C ASN A 453 34.09 -4.64 -11.42
N ARG A 454 33.75 -4.22 -10.20
CA ARG A 454 34.34 -4.79 -8.97
C ARG A 454 33.53 -6.01 -8.53
N LEU A 455 34.14 -7.18 -8.49
CA LEU A 455 33.51 -8.40 -7.97
C LEU A 455 33.77 -8.52 -6.45
N LEU A 456 32.70 -8.65 -5.67
CA LEU A 456 32.76 -9.06 -4.27
C LEU A 456 32.27 -10.51 -4.16
N LEU A 457 33.17 -11.41 -3.79
CA LEU A 457 32.84 -12.79 -3.47
C LEU A 457 32.71 -12.93 -1.95
N VAL A 458 31.53 -13.33 -1.49
CA VAL A 458 31.24 -13.60 -0.07
C VAL A 458 31.19 -15.10 0.13
N ALA A 459 32.12 -15.63 0.93
CA ALA A 459 32.08 -17.00 1.43
C ALA A 459 31.52 -16.99 2.86
N ASP A 460 30.26 -17.39 3.03
CA ASP A 460 29.66 -17.53 4.37
C ASP A 460 30.00 -18.90 4.95
N GLN A 461 30.30 -18.93 6.25
CA GLN A 461 30.77 -20.12 6.97
C GLN A 461 32.00 -20.78 6.30
N PHE A 462 33.01 -19.96 5.99
CA PHE A 462 34.25 -20.43 5.35
C PHE A 462 34.95 -21.55 6.13
N GLU A 463 34.77 -21.60 7.45
CA GLU A 463 35.24 -22.68 8.32
C GLU A 463 34.75 -24.08 7.88
N GLU A 464 33.64 -24.18 7.12
CA GLU A 464 33.14 -25.44 6.60
C GLU A 464 34.13 -26.16 5.68
N LEU A 465 35.02 -25.43 5.00
CA LEU A 465 36.11 -26.02 4.23
C LEU A 465 37.06 -26.85 5.11
N TYR A 466 37.19 -26.51 6.39
CA TYR A 466 38.05 -27.23 7.32
C TYR A 466 37.32 -28.36 8.03
N THR A 467 35.99 -28.31 8.12
CA THR A 467 35.19 -29.28 8.88
C THR A 467 34.48 -30.33 8.01
N LEU A 468 34.12 -29.99 6.76
CA LEU A 468 33.30 -30.83 5.89
C LEU A 468 34.04 -31.35 4.65
N VAL A 469 35.10 -30.66 4.22
CA VAL A 469 35.81 -30.99 2.98
C VAL A 469 37.08 -31.81 3.29
N PRO A 470 37.34 -32.92 2.56
CA PRO A 470 38.57 -33.70 2.72
C PRO A 470 39.83 -32.85 2.47
N GLU A 471 40.93 -33.17 3.16
CA GLU A 471 42.17 -32.38 3.10
C GLU A 471 42.74 -32.21 1.68
N ALA A 472 42.67 -33.26 0.85
CA ALA A 472 43.15 -33.20 -0.53
C ALA A 472 42.37 -32.19 -1.38
N GLU A 473 41.05 -32.10 -1.19
CA GLU A 473 40.18 -31.17 -1.92
C GLU A 473 40.27 -29.76 -1.34
N ARG A 474 40.44 -29.63 -0.02
CA ARG A 474 40.69 -28.35 0.67
C ARG A 474 42.02 -27.70 0.25
N LEU A 475 43.07 -28.49 -0.03
CA LEU A 475 44.35 -27.97 -0.51
C LEU A 475 44.29 -27.50 -1.98
N LEU A 476 43.33 -28.01 -2.76
CA LEU A 476 43.10 -27.60 -4.13
C LEU A 476 42.27 -26.31 -4.25
N PHE A 477 41.42 -26.04 -3.25
CA PHE A 477 40.55 -24.86 -3.17
C PHE A 477 41.32 -23.65 -2.64
#